data_AF-A0A524PBJ0-F1
#
_entry.id   AF-A0A524PBJ0-F1
#
_cell.length_a   1.000
_cell.length_b   1.000
_cell.length_c   1.000
_cell.angle_alpha   90.00
_cell.angle_beta   90.00
_cell.angle_gamma   90.00
#
_symmetry.space_group_name_H-M   'P 1'
#
loop_
_entity.id
_entity.type
_entity.pdbx_description
1 polymer ?
#
loop_
_entity_poly.entity_id
_entity_poly.type
_entity_poly.pdbx_seq_one_letter_code
_entity_poly.pdbx_strand_id
1 'polypeptide(L)'
;MANLKLSLGMIPSTSKIEQAEADLIKELEKLQAYVDSEELAKYNEFDAFINSADFKKQKKDIENLNFKNSEEYNREKEYNVLQKSKQLKMYFRTRDGQALRKFREMDGSTTISKYEELKIRVESAEFRQKQKSKEFKGSEEQKQLAEYKNLKGRQEIKSYYKFRSSKELANFNQIDGSQKLLRIEELKEYIATPEFKARKEHLLDKKRFEKSDLYLKEQQYLKLKKSDDIVWYFKVKDSNKFDWLKQRVLAFSDEFDGDALDQEKWLTNHYWGDKLLHDRYSLESDLHCYTENENFEVRSGILKIITRSQ
;
A
#
# COMPACT_ATOMS: atom_id res chain seq x y z
N MET A 1 9.86 39.69 22.23
CA MET A 1 9.87 39.82 23.71
C MET A 1 10.95 40.78 24.26
N ALA A 2 11.97 41.18 23.49
CA ALA A 2 12.98 42.14 23.95
C ALA A 2 12.44 43.55 24.24
N ASN A 3 11.40 44.00 23.51
CA ASN A 3 10.88 45.38 23.60
C ASN A 3 10.17 45.75 24.91
N LEU A 4 9.59 44.79 25.66
CA LEU A 4 8.84 45.10 26.89
C LEU A 4 9.73 45.28 28.13
N LYS A 5 10.95 44.72 28.13
CA LYS A 5 11.90 44.82 29.25
C LYS A 5 12.74 46.10 29.18
N LEU A 6 13.07 46.53 27.96
CA LEU A 6 13.73 47.82 27.73
C LEU A 6 12.85 49.01 28.16
N SER A 7 11.53 48.95 27.90
CA SER A 7 10.58 50.01 28.30
C SER A 7 10.40 50.16 29.81
N LEU A 8 10.81 49.17 30.61
CA LEU A 8 10.77 49.19 32.08
C LEU A 8 12.13 49.50 32.71
N GLY A 9 13.13 49.92 31.92
CA GLY A 9 14.47 50.26 32.43
C GLY A 9 15.32 49.07 32.86
N MET A 10 14.86 47.83 32.63
CA MET A 10 15.62 46.62 32.92
C MET A 10 16.53 46.27 31.73
N ILE A 11 17.64 47.00 31.62
CA ILE A 11 18.66 46.74 30.62
C ILE A 11 19.41 45.44 31.01
N PRO A 12 19.45 44.41 30.15
CA PRO A 12 20.24 43.21 30.41
C PRO A 12 21.72 43.56 30.55
N SER A 13 22.48 42.73 31.28
CA SER A 13 23.95 42.88 31.29
C SER A 13 24.53 42.70 29.88
N THR A 14 25.63 43.38 29.59
CA THR A 14 26.36 43.28 28.31
C THR A 14 26.55 41.82 27.89
N SER A 15 27.04 40.97 28.80
CA SER A 15 27.22 39.53 28.58
C SER A 15 25.93 38.80 28.15
N LYS A 16 24.75 39.19 28.65
CA LYS A 16 23.48 38.58 28.21
C LYS A 16 23.08 39.02 26.80
N ILE A 17 23.39 40.25 26.42
CA ILE A 17 23.13 40.78 25.07
C ILE A 17 24.05 40.07 24.07
N GLU A 18 25.35 40.01 24.37
CA GLU A 18 26.35 39.32 23.56
C GLU A 18 26.02 37.83 23.40
N GLN A 19 25.59 37.14 24.47
CA GLN A 19 25.19 35.74 24.37
C GLN A 19 23.95 35.56 23.48
N ALA A 20 22.93 36.40 23.63
CA ALA A 20 21.72 36.31 22.80
C ALA A 20 22.01 36.59 21.32
N GLU A 21 22.96 37.48 21.04
CA GLU A 21 23.46 37.72 19.69
C GLU A 21 24.25 36.52 19.15
N ALA A 22 25.19 35.97 19.93
CA ALA A 22 25.98 34.81 19.54
C ALA A 22 25.09 33.59 19.26
N ASP A 23 24.07 33.36 20.09
CA ASP A 23 23.07 32.30 19.89
C ASP A 23 22.29 32.50 18.58
N LEU A 24 21.94 33.75 18.26
CA LEU A 24 21.20 34.08 17.04
C LEU A 24 22.06 33.91 15.78
N ILE A 25 23.34 34.29 15.84
CA ILE A 25 24.32 34.07 14.76
C ILE A 25 24.49 32.57 14.55
N LYS A 26 24.73 31.81 15.62
CA LYS A 26 24.89 30.35 15.55
C LYS A 26 23.66 29.65 14.96
N GLU A 27 22.46 30.12 15.29
CA GLU A 27 21.24 29.57 14.71
C GLU A 27 21.06 29.94 13.23
N LEU A 28 21.49 31.14 12.80
CA LEU A 28 21.51 31.53 11.40
C LEU A 28 22.50 30.67 10.59
N GLU A 29 23.69 30.43 11.13
CA GLU A 29 24.69 29.53 10.54
C GLU A 29 24.15 28.10 10.44
N LYS A 30 23.48 27.60 11.49
CA LYS A 30 22.77 26.32 11.44
C LYS A 30 21.73 26.31 10.32
N LEU A 31 20.94 27.39 10.18
CA LEU A 31 19.90 27.49 9.15
C LEU A 31 20.53 27.39 7.75
N GLN A 32 21.61 28.14 7.51
CA GLN A 32 22.34 28.14 6.25
C GLN A 32 22.91 26.76 5.93
N ALA A 33 23.59 26.14 6.89
CA ALA A 33 24.15 24.78 6.72
C ALA A 33 23.06 23.73 6.47
N TYR A 34 21.87 23.90 7.07
CA TYR A 34 20.78 22.93 6.92
C TYR A 34 20.12 22.97 5.54
N VAL A 35 20.22 24.08 4.80
CA VAL A 35 19.70 24.19 3.43
C VAL A 35 20.32 23.14 2.51
N ASP A 36 21.60 22.84 2.69
CA ASP A 36 22.35 21.87 1.88
C ASP A 36 22.44 20.48 2.55
N SER A 37 21.64 20.24 3.60
CA SER A 37 21.68 18.97 4.34
C SER A 37 21.06 17.81 3.53
N GLU A 38 21.66 16.63 3.67
CA GLU A 38 21.11 15.39 3.09
C GLU A 38 19.71 15.07 3.64
N GLU A 39 19.43 15.42 4.91
CA GLU A 39 18.13 15.19 5.53
C GLU A 39 17.03 16.02 4.83
N LEU A 40 17.28 17.31 4.58
CA LEU A 40 16.33 18.18 3.86
C LEU A 40 16.16 17.74 2.41
N ALA A 41 17.26 17.37 1.73
CA ALA A 41 17.19 16.85 0.37
C ALA A 41 16.30 15.60 0.28
N LYS A 42 16.48 14.65 1.20
CA LYS A 42 15.68 13.43 1.30
C LYS A 42 14.21 13.73 1.65
N TYR A 43 13.97 14.68 2.56
CA TYR A 43 12.61 15.12 2.87
C TYR A 43 11.91 15.66 1.61
N ASN A 44 12.57 16.51 0.83
CA ASN A 44 12.01 17.11 -0.38
C ASN A 44 11.74 16.06 -1.46
N GLU A 45 12.64 15.09 -1.65
CA GLU A 45 12.44 13.97 -2.57
C GLU A 45 11.18 13.16 -2.20
N PHE A 46 11.05 12.81 -0.92
CA PHE A 46 9.90 12.07 -0.44
C PHE A 46 8.62 12.89 -0.46
N ASP A 47 8.66 14.19 -0.13
CA ASP A 47 7.50 15.06 -0.22
C ASP A 47 6.99 15.13 -1.67
N ALA A 48 7.89 15.34 -2.63
CA ALA A 48 7.55 15.35 -4.06
C ALA A 48 6.96 14.01 -4.52
N PHE A 49 7.56 12.89 -4.11
CA PHE A 49 7.07 11.56 -4.44
C PHE A 49 5.69 11.27 -3.84
N ILE A 50 5.50 11.48 -2.54
CA ILE A 50 4.25 11.19 -1.82
C ILE A 50 3.11 12.13 -2.28
N ASN A 51 3.43 13.39 -2.61
CA ASN A 51 2.45 14.34 -3.11
C ASN A 51 2.15 14.20 -4.61
N SER A 52 2.91 13.38 -5.34
CA SER A 52 2.71 13.14 -6.76
C SER A 52 1.33 12.52 -7.05
N ALA A 53 0.79 12.82 -8.24
CA ALA A 53 -0.45 12.22 -8.71
C ALA A 53 -0.32 10.69 -8.88
N ASP A 54 0.87 10.22 -9.28
CA ASP A 54 1.15 8.80 -9.48
C ASP A 54 1.11 8.03 -8.16
N PHE A 55 1.78 8.49 -7.11
CA PHE A 55 1.71 7.86 -5.78
C PHE A 55 0.26 7.80 -5.26
N LYS A 56 -0.46 8.92 -5.33
CA LYS A 56 -1.87 9.00 -4.89
C LYS A 56 -2.76 8.03 -5.67
N LYS A 57 -2.53 7.89 -6.98
CA LYS A 57 -3.23 6.93 -7.83
C LYS A 57 -2.89 5.50 -7.44
N GLN A 58 -1.60 5.15 -7.33
CA GLN A 58 -1.16 3.80 -6.96
C GLN A 58 -1.68 3.37 -5.59
N LYS A 59 -1.59 4.25 -4.58
CA LYS A 59 -2.15 4.00 -3.25
C LYS A 59 -3.66 3.72 -3.33
N LYS A 60 -4.41 4.57 -4.04
CA LYS A 60 -5.85 4.41 -4.24
C LYS A 60 -6.19 3.12 -5.00
N ASP A 61 -5.45 2.79 -6.05
CA ASP A 61 -5.65 1.56 -6.83
C ASP A 61 -5.41 0.32 -5.96
N ILE A 62 -4.43 0.39 -5.07
CA ILE A 62 -4.17 -0.67 -4.10
C ILE A 62 -5.31 -0.75 -3.06
N GLU A 63 -5.68 0.36 -2.45
CA GLU A 63 -6.74 0.36 -1.43
C GLU A 63 -8.11 -0.07 -1.97
N ASN A 64 -8.38 0.17 -3.26
CA ASN A 64 -9.65 -0.17 -3.90
C ASN A 64 -9.74 -1.58 -4.47
N LEU A 65 -8.65 -2.37 -4.49
CA LEU A 65 -8.79 -3.77 -4.90
C LEU A 65 -9.71 -4.49 -3.93
N ASN A 66 -10.70 -5.18 -4.49
CA ASN A 66 -11.72 -5.88 -3.73
C ASN A 66 -12.05 -7.18 -4.43
N PHE A 67 -11.97 -8.28 -3.68
CA PHE A 67 -12.36 -9.60 -4.16
C PHE A 67 -13.77 -9.60 -4.78
N LYS A 68 -14.76 -8.93 -4.20
CA LYS A 68 -16.15 -8.97 -4.70
C LYS A 68 -16.34 -8.41 -6.12
N ASN A 69 -15.43 -7.57 -6.58
CA ASN A 69 -15.48 -6.98 -7.92
C ASN A 69 -14.51 -7.67 -8.91
N SER A 70 -13.91 -8.79 -8.49
CA SER A 70 -12.87 -9.48 -9.26
C SER A 70 -13.44 -10.65 -10.08
N GLU A 71 -12.70 -11.07 -11.09
CA GLU A 71 -13.07 -12.24 -11.91
C GLU A 71 -13.05 -13.52 -11.08
N GLU A 72 -12.08 -13.64 -10.17
CA GLU A 72 -11.92 -14.75 -9.23
C GLU A 72 -13.18 -14.95 -8.39
N TYR A 73 -13.78 -13.86 -7.88
CA TYR A 73 -15.06 -13.94 -7.17
C TYR A 73 -16.21 -14.40 -8.05
N ASN A 74 -16.29 -13.92 -9.30
CA ASN A 74 -17.35 -14.33 -10.21
C ASN A 74 -17.28 -15.84 -10.52
N ARG A 75 -16.07 -16.37 -10.78
CA ARG A 75 -15.83 -17.80 -11.01
C ARG A 75 -16.13 -18.64 -9.77
N GLU A 76 -15.69 -18.22 -8.59
CA GLU A 76 -16.02 -18.92 -7.34
C GLU A 76 -17.52 -18.89 -7.03
N LYS A 77 -18.18 -17.75 -7.27
CA LYS A 77 -19.63 -17.61 -7.13
C LYS A 77 -20.38 -18.55 -8.09
N GLU A 78 -19.96 -18.59 -9.36
CA GLU A 78 -20.52 -19.51 -10.36
C GLU A 78 -20.37 -20.97 -9.92
N TYR A 79 -19.18 -21.36 -9.47
CA TYR A 79 -18.93 -22.71 -8.94
C TYR A 79 -19.88 -23.04 -7.79
N ASN A 80 -19.98 -22.14 -6.81
CA ASN A 80 -20.86 -22.33 -5.64
C ASN A 80 -22.34 -22.44 -6.03
N VAL A 81 -22.78 -21.71 -7.07
CA VAL A 81 -24.14 -21.81 -7.60
C VAL A 81 -24.35 -23.16 -8.30
N LEU A 82 -23.42 -23.58 -9.15
CA LEU A 82 -23.49 -24.86 -9.86
C LEU A 82 -23.45 -26.05 -8.89
N GLN A 83 -22.60 -26.00 -7.86
CA GLN A 83 -22.51 -27.02 -6.81
C GLN A 83 -23.84 -27.19 -6.06
N LYS A 84 -24.63 -26.11 -5.94
CA LYS A 84 -25.96 -26.13 -5.31
C LYS A 84 -27.07 -26.60 -6.26
N SER A 85 -26.82 -26.70 -7.57
CA SER A 85 -27.81 -27.09 -8.56
C SER A 85 -28.37 -28.49 -8.29
N LYS A 86 -29.71 -28.60 -8.18
CA LYS A 86 -30.39 -29.88 -7.95
C LYS A 86 -30.06 -30.92 -9.03
N GLN A 87 -29.98 -30.49 -10.29
CA GLN A 87 -29.66 -31.34 -11.44
C GLN A 87 -28.24 -31.93 -11.36
N LEU A 88 -27.24 -31.10 -11.04
CA LEU A 88 -25.85 -31.56 -10.90
C LEU A 88 -25.69 -32.47 -9.68
N LYS A 89 -26.31 -32.12 -8.55
CA LYS A 89 -26.35 -33.00 -7.37
C LYS A 89 -26.96 -34.36 -7.69
N MET A 90 -28.08 -34.36 -8.42
CA MET A 90 -28.73 -35.60 -8.85
C MET A 90 -27.87 -36.38 -9.84
N TYR A 91 -27.21 -35.69 -10.78
CA TYR A 91 -26.25 -36.30 -11.71
C TYR A 91 -25.14 -37.03 -10.95
N PHE A 92 -24.42 -36.35 -10.07
CA PHE A 92 -23.31 -36.97 -9.32
C PHE A 92 -23.81 -38.12 -8.43
N ARG A 93 -24.96 -37.96 -7.77
CA ARG A 93 -25.57 -39.05 -6.98
C ARG A 93 -25.94 -40.27 -7.84
N THR A 94 -26.46 -40.05 -9.06
CA THR A 94 -26.80 -41.13 -9.98
C THR A 94 -25.56 -41.78 -10.56
N ARG A 95 -24.56 -40.98 -10.96
CA ARG A 95 -23.25 -41.42 -11.48
C ARG A 95 -22.55 -42.35 -10.50
N ASP A 96 -22.48 -41.93 -9.23
CA ASP A 96 -21.78 -42.64 -8.16
C ASP A 96 -22.67 -43.73 -7.50
N GLY A 97 -23.92 -43.88 -7.97
CA GLY A 97 -24.93 -44.76 -7.39
C GLY A 97 -24.96 -46.16 -8.00
N GLN A 98 -25.33 -47.16 -7.20
CA GLN A 98 -25.45 -48.55 -7.66
C GLN A 98 -26.55 -48.77 -8.71
N ALA A 99 -27.59 -47.94 -8.74
CA ALA A 99 -28.71 -48.10 -9.66
C ALA A 99 -28.29 -47.95 -11.12
N LEU A 100 -27.44 -46.96 -11.43
CA LEU A 100 -26.89 -46.76 -12.76
C LEU A 100 -25.97 -47.91 -13.17
N ARG A 101 -25.14 -48.40 -12.25
CA ARG A 101 -24.26 -49.55 -12.50
C ARG A 101 -25.05 -50.81 -12.85
N LYS A 102 -26.03 -51.17 -12.03
CA LYS A 102 -26.94 -52.32 -12.28
C LYS A 102 -27.73 -52.16 -13.57
N PHE A 103 -28.18 -50.93 -13.87
CA PHE A 103 -28.85 -50.64 -15.13
C PHE A 103 -27.92 -50.93 -16.32
N ARG A 104 -26.69 -50.41 -16.32
CA ARG A 104 -25.70 -50.65 -17.38
C ARG A 104 -25.32 -52.13 -17.52
N GLU A 105 -25.23 -52.87 -16.42
CA GLU A 105 -24.97 -54.32 -16.43
C GLU A 105 -26.12 -55.12 -17.07
N MET A 106 -27.36 -54.67 -16.85
CA MET A 106 -28.56 -55.32 -17.38
C MET A 106 -28.91 -54.86 -18.81
N ASP A 107 -28.56 -53.63 -19.17
CA ASP A 107 -28.87 -53.05 -20.47
C ASP A 107 -28.16 -53.84 -21.58
N GLY A 108 -28.92 -54.35 -22.54
CA GLY A 108 -28.40 -55.23 -23.59
C GLY A 108 -28.04 -56.65 -23.11
N SER A 109 -28.30 -57.02 -21.86
CA SER A 109 -28.10 -58.39 -21.39
C SER A 109 -29.04 -59.38 -22.10
N THR A 110 -28.65 -60.66 -22.12
CA THR A 110 -29.49 -61.74 -22.66
C THR A 110 -30.82 -61.87 -21.92
N THR A 111 -30.83 -61.58 -20.62
CA THR A 111 -32.04 -61.59 -19.79
C THR A 111 -33.04 -60.51 -20.21
N ILE A 112 -32.57 -59.27 -20.46
CA ILE A 112 -33.44 -58.19 -20.98
C ILE A 112 -33.89 -58.51 -22.41
N SER A 113 -32.98 -58.95 -23.27
CA SER A 113 -33.30 -59.30 -24.67
C SER A 113 -34.39 -60.38 -24.75
N LYS A 114 -34.23 -61.49 -24.01
CA LYS A 114 -35.25 -62.55 -23.92
C LYS A 114 -36.59 -62.03 -23.39
N TYR A 115 -36.56 -61.16 -22.38
CA TYR A 115 -37.79 -60.55 -21.85
C TYR A 115 -38.47 -59.67 -22.90
N GLU A 116 -37.72 -58.85 -23.65
CA GLU A 116 -38.27 -57.97 -24.69
C GLU A 116 -38.83 -58.76 -25.88
N GLU A 117 -38.12 -59.80 -26.33
CA GLU A 117 -38.60 -60.73 -27.37
C GLU A 117 -39.90 -61.42 -26.96
N LEU A 118 -39.92 -62.02 -25.76
CA LEU A 118 -41.12 -62.66 -25.21
C LEU A 118 -42.25 -61.64 -25.06
N LYS A 119 -41.97 -60.42 -24.59
CA LYS A 119 -42.96 -59.35 -24.46
C LYS A 119 -43.61 -59.02 -25.81
N ILE A 120 -42.80 -58.79 -26.84
CA ILE A 120 -43.29 -58.50 -28.20
C ILE A 120 -44.15 -59.66 -28.71
N ARG A 121 -43.66 -60.91 -28.54
CA ARG A 121 -44.36 -62.12 -28.97
C ARG A 121 -45.71 -62.27 -28.29
N VAL A 122 -45.79 -62.17 -26.96
CA VAL A 122 -47.04 -62.36 -26.21
C VAL A 122 -48.02 -61.19 -26.39
N GLU A 123 -47.53 -60.00 -26.72
CA GLU A 123 -48.36 -58.82 -26.97
C GLU A 123 -48.91 -58.79 -28.40
N SER A 124 -48.36 -59.57 -29.33
CA SER A 124 -48.79 -59.65 -30.75
C SER A 124 -50.25 -60.08 -30.93
N ALA A 125 -50.86 -59.64 -32.03
CA ALA A 125 -52.26 -59.94 -32.34
C ALA A 125 -52.47 -61.45 -32.58
N GLU A 126 -51.56 -62.12 -33.30
CA GLU A 126 -51.67 -63.56 -33.56
C GLU A 126 -51.60 -64.36 -32.26
N PHE A 127 -50.69 -64.00 -31.35
CA PHE A 127 -50.56 -64.67 -30.06
C PHE A 127 -51.82 -64.51 -29.21
N ARG A 128 -52.41 -63.29 -29.17
CA ARG A 128 -53.66 -63.02 -28.44
C ARG A 128 -54.85 -63.78 -29.01
N GLN A 129 -54.91 -63.99 -30.32
CA GLN A 129 -55.93 -64.84 -30.95
C GLN A 129 -55.72 -66.31 -30.59
N LYS A 130 -54.48 -66.81 -30.72
CA LYS A 130 -54.13 -68.19 -30.36
C LYS A 130 -54.39 -68.48 -28.88
N GLN A 131 -54.20 -67.52 -27.99
CA GLN A 131 -54.52 -67.63 -26.56
C GLN A 131 -56.01 -67.92 -26.27
N LYS A 132 -56.92 -67.52 -27.17
CA LYS A 132 -58.37 -67.78 -27.04
C LYS A 132 -58.79 -69.13 -27.63
N SER A 133 -57.89 -69.82 -28.33
CA SER A 133 -58.15 -71.12 -28.94
C SER A 133 -58.07 -72.26 -27.91
N LYS A 134 -58.73 -73.39 -28.21
CA LYS A 134 -58.64 -74.60 -27.38
C LYS A 134 -57.25 -75.25 -27.43
N GLU A 135 -56.50 -75.03 -28.50
CA GLU A 135 -55.15 -75.56 -28.73
C GLU A 135 -54.06 -74.84 -27.93
N PHE A 136 -54.40 -73.73 -27.28
CA PHE A 136 -53.44 -73.00 -26.45
C PHE A 136 -52.97 -73.83 -25.24
N LYS A 137 -53.86 -74.62 -24.67
CA LYS A 137 -53.56 -75.41 -23.46
C LYS A 137 -52.62 -76.56 -23.82
N GLY A 138 -51.41 -76.55 -23.28
CA GLY A 138 -50.33 -77.51 -23.58
C GLY A 138 -49.41 -77.08 -24.72
N SER A 139 -49.66 -75.94 -25.37
CA SER A 139 -48.83 -75.42 -26.47
C SER A 139 -47.50 -74.81 -26.00
N GLU A 140 -46.57 -74.65 -26.93
CA GLU A 140 -45.32 -73.92 -26.69
C GLU A 140 -45.59 -72.44 -26.37
N GLU A 141 -46.65 -71.86 -26.95
CA GLU A 141 -47.09 -70.50 -26.64
C GLU A 141 -47.54 -70.35 -25.18
N GLN A 142 -48.16 -71.37 -24.58
CA GLN A 142 -48.48 -71.33 -23.14
C GLN A 142 -47.21 -71.27 -22.28
N LYS A 143 -46.16 -72.02 -22.64
CA LYS A 143 -44.86 -71.99 -21.93
C LYS A 143 -44.20 -70.62 -22.08
N GLN A 144 -44.18 -70.05 -23.28
CA GLN A 144 -43.67 -68.71 -23.54
C GLN A 144 -44.42 -67.64 -22.72
N LEU A 145 -45.75 -67.75 -22.60
CA LEU A 145 -46.53 -66.84 -21.75
C LEU A 145 -46.19 -67.00 -20.25
N ALA A 146 -45.97 -68.24 -19.78
CA ALA A 146 -45.57 -68.50 -18.40
C ALA A 146 -44.17 -67.97 -18.10
N GLU A 147 -43.22 -68.15 -19.01
CA GLU A 147 -41.86 -67.61 -18.91
C GLU A 147 -41.87 -66.08 -18.91
N TYR A 148 -42.62 -65.45 -19.82
CA TYR A 148 -42.81 -63.99 -19.82
C TYR A 148 -43.33 -63.49 -18.47
N LYS A 149 -44.38 -64.13 -17.93
CA LYS A 149 -44.95 -63.75 -16.63
C LYS A 149 -43.94 -63.94 -15.48
N ASN A 150 -43.13 -65.01 -15.52
CA ASN A 150 -42.07 -65.23 -14.55
C ASN A 150 -41.03 -64.11 -14.62
N LEU A 151 -40.47 -63.83 -15.81
CA LEU A 151 -39.47 -62.78 -16.03
C LEU A 151 -40.02 -61.40 -15.66
N LYS A 152 -41.24 -61.05 -16.08
CA LYS A 152 -41.94 -59.81 -15.69
C LYS A 152 -42.07 -59.67 -14.17
N GLY A 153 -42.20 -60.79 -13.47
CA GLY A 153 -42.30 -60.85 -12.01
C GLY A 153 -40.97 -60.58 -11.29
N ARG A 154 -39.83 -60.85 -11.93
CA ARG A 154 -38.50 -60.75 -11.31
C ARG A 154 -38.15 -59.32 -10.93
N GLN A 155 -37.53 -59.18 -9.76
CA GLN A 155 -37.19 -57.88 -9.20
C GLN A 155 -36.15 -57.12 -10.04
N GLU A 156 -35.21 -57.84 -10.68
CA GLU A 156 -34.21 -57.27 -11.59
C GLU A 156 -34.85 -56.61 -12.82
N ILE A 157 -35.82 -57.27 -13.47
CA ILE A 157 -36.56 -56.72 -14.62
C ILE A 157 -37.36 -55.49 -14.21
N LYS A 158 -38.10 -55.57 -13.10
CA LYS A 158 -38.88 -54.45 -12.58
C LYS A 158 -38.01 -53.25 -12.24
N SER A 159 -36.87 -53.49 -11.57
CA SER A 159 -35.94 -52.43 -11.18
C SER A 159 -35.27 -51.79 -12.39
N TYR A 160 -34.89 -52.59 -13.39
CA TYR A 160 -34.34 -52.09 -14.66
C TYR A 160 -35.32 -51.15 -15.35
N TYR A 161 -36.57 -51.56 -15.61
CA TYR A 161 -37.52 -50.69 -16.30
C TYR A 161 -37.95 -49.47 -15.46
N LYS A 162 -38.06 -49.63 -14.14
CA LYS A 162 -38.33 -48.49 -13.24
C LYS A 162 -37.24 -47.44 -13.32
N PHE A 163 -35.97 -47.87 -13.36
CA PHE A 163 -34.84 -46.95 -13.51
C PHE A 163 -34.73 -46.40 -14.94
N ARG A 164 -35.03 -47.22 -15.96
CA ARG A 164 -35.07 -46.80 -17.37
C ARG A 164 -36.04 -45.62 -17.60
N SER A 165 -37.18 -45.61 -16.89
CA SER A 165 -38.17 -44.53 -16.95
C SER A 165 -37.98 -43.45 -15.88
N SER A 166 -36.88 -43.47 -15.12
CA SER A 166 -36.66 -42.58 -13.98
C SER A 166 -36.20 -41.19 -14.41
N LYS A 167 -36.53 -40.17 -13.59
CA LYS A 167 -36.04 -38.79 -13.82
C LYS A 167 -34.54 -38.71 -13.57
N GLU A 168 -34.01 -39.59 -12.74
CA GLU A 168 -32.60 -39.73 -12.40
C GLU A 168 -31.77 -40.14 -13.61
N LEU A 169 -32.19 -41.15 -14.37
CA LEU A 169 -31.52 -41.56 -15.61
C LEU A 169 -31.69 -40.51 -16.72
N ALA A 170 -32.88 -39.92 -16.86
CA ALA A 170 -33.11 -38.85 -17.83
C ALA A 170 -32.19 -37.64 -17.56
N ASN A 171 -32.07 -37.20 -16.30
CA ASN A 171 -31.14 -36.15 -15.90
C ASN A 171 -29.68 -36.58 -16.07
N PHE A 172 -29.35 -37.84 -15.80
CA PHE A 172 -28.00 -38.36 -16.03
C PHE A 172 -27.62 -38.17 -17.50
N ASN A 173 -28.43 -38.70 -18.43
CA ASN A 173 -28.18 -38.61 -19.87
C ASN A 173 -28.16 -37.17 -20.40
N GLN A 174 -28.91 -36.25 -19.77
CA GLN A 174 -28.90 -34.84 -20.17
C GLN A 174 -27.62 -34.10 -19.73
N ILE A 175 -27.05 -34.47 -18.58
CA ILE A 175 -25.91 -33.77 -17.98
C ILE A 175 -24.58 -34.43 -18.37
N ASP A 176 -24.57 -35.75 -18.60
CA ASP A 176 -23.39 -36.48 -19.03
C ASP A 176 -22.87 -35.92 -20.36
N GLY A 177 -21.59 -35.52 -20.39
CA GLY A 177 -21.00 -34.84 -21.54
C GLY A 177 -21.52 -33.43 -21.84
N SER A 178 -22.36 -32.85 -20.97
CA SER A 178 -22.86 -31.49 -21.15
C SER A 178 -21.80 -30.43 -20.85
N GLN A 179 -21.89 -29.27 -21.50
CA GLN A 179 -21.04 -28.11 -21.19
C GLN A 179 -21.16 -27.67 -19.73
N LYS A 180 -22.32 -27.89 -19.10
CA LYS A 180 -22.55 -27.58 -17.69
C LYS A 180 -21.71 -28.46 -16.75
N LEU A 181 -21.49 -29.73 -17.10
CA LEU A 181 -20.63 -30.63 -16.35
C LEU A 181 -19.15 -30.23 -16.50
N LEU A 182 -18.72 -29.99 -17.74
CA LEU A 182 -17.36 -29.50 -18.03
C LEU A 182 -17.06 -28.20 -17.27
N ARG A 183 -18.01 -27.26 -17.25
CA ARG A 183 -17.84 -25.98 -16.57
C ARG A 183 -17.68 -26.10 -15.06
N ILE A 184 -18.45 -26.96 -14.38
CA ILE A 184 -18.27 -27.14 -12.93
C ILE A 184 -16.94 -27.82 -12.60
N GLU A 185 -16.45 -28.71 -13.45
CA GLU A 185 -15.15 -29.37 -13.29
C GLU A 185 -13.99 -28.38 -13.52
N GLU A 186 -14.04 -27.60 -14.61
CA GLU A 186 -13.09 -26.51 -14.89
C GLU A 186 -13.00 -25.53 -13.70
N LEU A 187 -14.15 -25.07 -13.20
CA LEU A 187 -14.20 -24.15 -12.08
C LEU A 187 -13.66 -24.78 -10.80
N LYS A 188 -13.93 -26.06 -10.57
CA LYS A 188 -13.41 -26.81 -9.41
C LYS A 188 -11.88 -26.88 -9.43
N GLU A 189 -11.31 -27.16 -10.60
CA GLU A 189 -9.86 -27.19 -10.78
C GLU A 189 -9.26 -25.79 -10.61
N TYR A 190 -9.86 -24.79 -11.25
CA TYR A 190 -9.42 -23.40 -11.16
C TYR A 190 -9.36 -22.89 -9.72
N ILE A 191 -10.42 -23.07 -8.91
CA ILE A 191 -10.43 -22.61 -7.52
C ILE A 191 -9.49 -23.41 -6.60
N ALA A 192 -9.10 -24.62 -7.01
CA ALA A 192 -8.17 -25.44 -6.25
C ALA A 192 -6.71 -25.00 -6.45
N THR A 193 -6.43 -24.25 -7.52
CA THR A 193 -5.08 -23.79 -7.87
C THR A 193 -4.44 -22.92 -6.77
N PRO A 194 -3.13 -23.04 -6.54
CA PRO A 194 -2.39 -22.12 -5.67
C PRO A 194 -2.54 -20.66 -6.08
N GLU A 195 -2.57 -20.38 -7.38
CA GLU A 195 -2.68 -19.04 -7.95
C GLU A 195 -3.99 -18.37 -7.54
N PHE A 196 -5.12 -19.07 -7.67
CA PHE A 196 -6.41 -18.57 -7.21
C PHE A 196 -6.41 -18.27 -5.71
N LYS A 197 -5.85 -19.18 -4.89
CA LYS A 197 -5.81 -19.01 -3.42
C LYS A 197 -4.97 -17.81 -3.02
N ALA A 198 -3.77 -17.67 -3.58
CA ALA A 198 -2.89 -16.54 -3.32
C ALA A 198 -3.52 -15.22 -3.76
N ARG A 199 -4.15 -15.22 -4.94
CA ARG A 199 -4.85 -14.04 -5.47
C ARG A 199 -6.05 -13.65 -4.62
N LYS A 200 -6.85 -14.62 -4.19
CA LYS A 200 -7.99 -14.41 -3.29
C LYS A 200 -7.53 -13.86 -1.94
N GLU A 201 -6.49 -14.42 -1.35
CA GLU A 201 -5.90 -13.92 -0.11
C GLU A 201 -5.45 -12.47 -0.26
N HIS A 202 -4.73 -12.17 -1.34
CA HIS A 202 -4.26 -10.82 -1.63
C HIS A 202 -5.38 -9.80 -1.84
N LEU A 203 -6.49 -10.20 -2.50
CA LEU A 203 -7.66 -9.33 -2.73
C LEU A 203 -8.56 -9.18 -1.49
N LEU A 204 -8.43 -10.07 -0.51
CA LEU A 204 -9.14 -10.00 0.77
C LEU A 204 -8.34 -9.25 1.84
N ASP A 205 -7.03 -9.10 1.66
CA ASP A 205 -6.16 -8.42 2.59
C ASP A 205 -6.39 -6.90 2.56
N LYS A 206 -7.14 -6.40 3.55
CA LYS A 206 -7.40 -4.98 3.74
C LYS A 206 -6.14 -4.18 4.09
N LYS A 207 -5.09 -4.84 4.59
CA LYS A 207 -3.80 -4.22 4.96
C LYS A 207 -2.74 -4.42 3.88
N ARG A 208 -3.14 -4.78 2.66
CA ARG A 208 -2.21 -4.98 1.54
C ARG A 208 -1.34 -3.76 1.23
N PHE A 209 -1.88 -2.54 1.41
CA PHE A 209 -1.07 -1.33 1.26
C PHE A 209 0.02 -1.25 2.34
N GLU A 210 -0.29 -1.56 3.61
CA GLU A 210 0.68 -1.59 4.73
C GLU A 210 1.85 -2.55 4.49
N LYS A 211 1.66 -3.56 3.62
CA LYS A 211 2.69 -4.54 3.24
C LYS A 211 3.49 -4.15 2.00
N SER A 212 3.20 -3.02 1.38
CA SER A 212 3.85 -2.57 0.15
C SER A 212 5.06 -1.67 0.40
N ASP A 213 5.99 -1.63 -0.56
CA ASP A 213 7.14 -0.72 -0.51
C ASP A 213 6.71 0.76 -0.50
N LEU A 214 5.56 1.07 -1.11
CA LEU A 214 4.97 2.42 -1.10
C LEU A 214 4.62 2.87 0.32
N TYR A 215 4.10 1.96 1.15
CA TYR A 215 3.81 2.27 2.55
C TYR A 215 5.11 2.49 3.34
N LEU A 216 6.15 1.69 3.10
CA LEU A 216 7.45 1.91 3.73
C LEU A 216 8.00 3.31 3.42
N LYS A 217 7.93 3.75 2.16
CA LYS A 217 8.31 5.12 1.77
C LYS A 217 7.44 6.18 2.45
N GLU A 218 6.13 5.98 2.51
CA GLU A 218 5.22 6.89 3.22
C GLU A 218 5.56 7.00 4.71
N GLN A 219 5.88 5.88 5.38
CA GLN A 219 6.29 5.91 6.79
C GLN A 219 7.63 6.62 7.00
N GLN A 220 8.59 6.42 6.10
CA GLN A 220 9.87 7.14 6.16
C GLN A 220 9.68 8.65 5.99
N TYR A 221 8.84 9.06 5.04
CA TYR A 221 8.44 10.46 4.88
C TYR A 221 7.79 11.01 6.15
N LEU A 222 6.80 10.32 6.71
CA LEU A 222 6.10 10.77 7.91
C LEU A 222 7.03 10.87 9.13
N LYS A 223 8.04 10.01 9.21
CA LYS A 223 9.09 10.10 10.25
C LYS A 223 9.95 11.34 10.04
N LEU A 224 10.46 11.58 8.83
CA LEU A 224 11.26 12.76 8.52
C LEU A 224 10.47 14.06 8.70
N LYS A 225 9.20 14.09 8.31
CA LYS A 225 8.31 15.23 8.49
C LYS A 225 8.14 15.64 9.96
N LYS A 226 8.31 14.69 10.89
CA LYS A 226 8.23 14.91 12.34
C LYS A 226 9.61 15.10 12.98
N SER A 227 10.70 15.07 12.21
CA SER A 227 12.05 15.36 12.71
C SER A 227 12.09 16.78 13.25
N ASP A 228 12.69 16.96 14.43
CA ASP A 228 12.80 18.27 15.08
C ASP A 228 13.50 19.29 14.18
N ASP A 229 14.51 18.87 13.42
CA ASP A 229 15.27 19.74 12.51
C ASP A 229 14.45 20.14 11.29
N ILE A 230 13.68 19.23 10.68
CA ILE A 230 12.75 19.56 9.58
C ILE A 230 11.67 20.53 10.07
N VAL A 231 11.04 20.24 11.21
CA VAL A 231 10.00 21.11 11.79
C VAL A 231 10.57 22.49 12.11
N TRP A 232 11.75 22.55 12.72
CA TRP A 232 12.46 23.80 13.00
C TRP A 232 12.80 24.56 11.71
N TYR A 233 13.35 23.90 10.71
CA TYR A 233 13.73 24.51 9.43
C TYR A 233 12.53 25.19 8.76
N PHE A 234 11.42 24.46 8.56
CA PHE A 234 10.23 25.03 7.93
C PHE A 234 9.56 26.14 8.76
N LYS A 235 9.73 26.12 10.10
CA LYS A 235 9.26 27.18 10.98
C LYS A 235 10.11 28.45 10.87
N VAL A 236 11.41 28.31 10.65
CA VAL A 236 12.40 29.38 10.82
C VAL A 236 12.84 30.00 9.49
N LYS A 237 12.88 29.21 8.39
CA LYS A 237 13.41 29.63 7.08
C LYS A 237 12.76 30.89 6.50
N ASP A 238 11.44 31.07 6.71
CA ASP A 238 10.67 32.21 6.20
C ASP A 238 10.36 33.23 7.31
N SER A 239 10.97 33.10 8.48
CA SER A 239 10.73 34.00 9.61
C SER A 239 11.60 35.25 9.54
N ASN A 240 11.13 36.35 10.15
CA ASN A 240 11.88 37.59 10.32
C ASN A 240 12.92 37.55 11.45
N LYS A 241 13.15 36.37 12.05
CA LYS A 241 14.00 36.18 13.24
C LYS A 241 15.42 36.71 13.04
N PHE A 242 15.93 36.63 11.82
CA PHE A 242 17.30 37.03 11.48
C PHE A 242 17.39 38.33 10.69
N ASP A 243 16.27 39.03 10.46
CA ASP A 243 16.26 40.24 9.62
C ASP A 243 17.21 41.30 10.17
N TRP A 244 17.25 41.43 11.50
CA TRP A 244 18.18 42.31 12.18
C TRP A 244 19.65 42.00 11.84
N LEU A 245 20.04 40.72 11.80
CA LEU A 245 21.40 40.31 11.44
C LEU A 245 21.65 40.53 9.94
N LYS A 246 20.67 40.20 9.10
CA LYS A 246 20.76 40.34 7.63
C LYS A 246 20.86 41.80 7.17
N GLN A 247 20.32 42.73 7.95
CA GLN A 247 20.37 44.17 7.67
C GLN A 247 21.65 44.84 8.14
N ARG A 248 22.50 44.15 8.93
CA ARG A 248 23.77 44.72 9.38
C ARG A 248 24.68 44.93 8.19
N VAL A 249 25.16 46.16 8.06
CA VAL A 249 26.21 46.52 7.12
C VAL A 249 27.41 46.95 7.94
N LEU A 250 28.59 46.50 7.55
CA LEU A 250 29.83 46.97 8.13
C LEU A 250 29.95 48.47 7.86
N ALA A 251 29.72 49.29 8.89
CA ALA A 251 29.75 50.75 8.76
C ALA A 251 31.15 51.32 8.98
N PHE A 252 31.97 50.64 9.78
CA PHE A 252 33.34 51.02 10.11
C PHE A 252 34.12 49.79 10.54
N SER A 253 35.34 49.63 10.03
CA SER A 253 36.32 48.69 10.56
C SER A 253 37.73 49.21 10.36
N ASP A 254 38.62 48.74 11.23
CA ASP A 254 40.05 48.79 11.01
C ASP A 254 40.66 47.48 11.49
N GLU A 255 41.26 46.73 10.56
CA GLU A 255 41.94 45.47 10.84
C GLU A 255 43.39 45.70 11.30
N PHE A 256 43.87 46.95 11.24
CA PHE A 256 45.23 47.34 11.66
C PHE A 256 46.34 46.54 10.93
N ASP A 257 46.10 46.23 9.64
CA ASP A 257 47.04 45.47 8.80
C ASP A 257 48.25 46.29 8.30
N GLY A 258 48.21 47.61 8.46
CA GLY A 258 49.29 48.51 8.03
C GLY A 258 50.51 48.50 8.96
N ASP A 259 51.55 49.24 8.58
CA ASP A 259 52.74 49.46 9.40
C ASP A 259 52.59 50.65 10.38
N ALA A 260 51.46 51.37 10.30
CA ALA A 260 51.12 52.52 11.13
C ALA A 260 49.60 52.66 11.30
N LEU A 261 49.18 53.46 12.28
CA LEU A 261 47.77 53.75 12.53
C LEU A 261 47.17 54.61 11.40
N ASP A 262 45.99 54.24 10.92
CA ASP A 262 45.24 55.01 9.93
C ASP A 262 44.70 56.31 10.54
N GLN A 263 45.35 57.43 10.26
CA GLN A 263 44.97 58.75 10.77
C GLN A 263 43.74 59.35 10.07
N GLU A 264 43.26 58.75 8.96
CA GLU A 264 41.98 59.13 8.37
C GLU A 264 40.81 58.55 9.17
N LYS A 265 41.02 57.40 9.82
CA LYS A 265 40.03 56.73 10.67
C LYS A 265 40.14 57.11 12.15
N TRP A 266 41.35 57.31 12.65
CA TRP A 266 41.61 57.45 14.08
C TRP A 266 42.22 58.79 14.44
N LEU A 267 41.56 59.47 15.39
CA LEU A 267 42.10 60.65 16.03
C LEU A 267 42.96 60.26 17.24
N THR A 268 44.24 60.65 17.26
CA THR A 268 45.19 60.33 18.34
C THR A 268 45.39 61.47 19.34
N ASN A 269 44.52 62.48 19.31
CA ASN A 269 44.57 63.67 20.16
C ASN A 269 43.16 63.97 20.70
N HIS A 270 43.07 64.88 21.66
CA HIS A 270 41.78 65.44 22.03
C HIS A 270 41.16 66.21 20.85
N TYR A 271 39.89 65.95 20.55
CA TYR A 271 39.16 66.51 19.40
C TYR A 271 39.30 68.03 19.28
N TRP A 272 39.13 68.77 20.38
CA TRP A 272 39.24 70.22 20.35
C TRP A 272 40.67 70.73 20.27
N GLY A 273 41.66 69.94 20.72
CA GLY A 273 43.08 70.26 20.52
C GLY A 273 43.41 70.25 19.02
N ASP A 274 42.99 69.20 18.33
CA ASP A 274 43.18 69.07 16.88
C ASP A 274 42.43 70.14 16.07
N LYS A 275 41.15 70.40 16.41
CA LYS A 275 40.29 71.30 15.62
C LYS A 275 40.46 72.78 15.88
N LEU A 276 40.88 73.19 17.08
CA LEU A 276 40.98 74.61 17.44
C LEU A 276 42.41 75.06 17.65
N LEU A 277 43.23 74.22 18.29
CA LEU A 277 44.59 74.58 18.69
C LEU A 277 45.63 74.13 17.68
N HIS A 278 45.28 73.18 16.82
CA HIS A 278 46.22 72.45 15.96
C HIS A 278 47.43 71.92 16.74
N ASP A 279 47.20 71.55 18.00
CA ASP A 279 48.23 71.13 18.95
C ASP A 279 47.69 70.03 19.88
N ARG A 280 48.60 69.31 20.53
CA ARG A 280 48.29 68.29 21.54
C ARG A 280 47.69 68.96 22.76
N TYR A 281 46.57 68.43 23.22
CA TYR A 281 45.82 69.04 24.31
C TYR A 281 45.33 67.98 25.29
N SER A 282 45.75 68.10 26.54
CA SER A 282 45.21 67.35 27.68
C SER A 282 44.45 68.30 28.59
N LEU A 283 43.38 67.81 29.21
CA LEU A 283 42.65 68.58 30.22
C LEU A 283 43.48 68.67 31.51
N GLU A 284 43.24 69.70 32.32
CA GLU A 284 43.94 69.88 33.61
C GLU A 284 43.81 68.67 34.55
N SER A 285 42.68 67.95 34.47
CA SER A 285 42.43 66.74 35.27
C SER A 285 43.06 65.47 34.69
N ASP A 286 43.56 65.52 33.45
CA ASP A 286 44.13 64.35 32.78
C ASP A 286 45.52 64.07 33.35
N LEU A 287 45.73 62.83 33.80
CA LEU A 287 47.05 62.36 34.25
C LEU A 287 47.91 61.85 33.08
N HIS A 288 47.41 61.95 31.84
CA HIS A 288 48.09 61.55 30.62
C HIS A 288 48.36 62.75 29.69
N CYS A 289 49.38 62.62 28.85
CA CYS A 289 49.64 63.53 27.74
C CYS A 289 49.50 62.79 26.40
N TYR A 290 48.91 63.45 25.41
CA TYR A 290 48.95 62.97 24.02
C TYR A 290 50.31 63.30 23.41
N THR A 291 50.95 62.33 22.77
CA THR A 291 52.25 62.49 22.10
C THR A 291 52.09 62.38 20.58
N GLU A 292 53.08 62.89 19.85
CA GLU A 292 53.07 62.82 18.38
C GLU A 292 53.33 61.40 17.86
N ASN A 293 54.29 60.70 18.46
CA ASN A 293 54.76 59.37 18.06
C ASN A 293 55.15 58.56 19.31
N GLU A 294 55.40 57.25 19.14
CA GLU A 294 55.92 56.30 20.16
C GLU A 294 54.94 55.68 21.17
N ASN A 295 53.70 56.19 21.25
CA ASN A 295 52.65 55.62 22.11
C ASN A 295 51.65 54.73 21.35
N PHE A 296 51.80 54.61 20.03
CA PHE A 296 51.03 53.70 19.19
C PHE A 296 51.99 52.85 18.35
N GLU A 297 51.79 51.54 18.36
CA GLU A 297 52.48 50.59 17.48
C GLU A 297 51.41 49.75 16.78
N VAL A 298 51.38 49.79 15.45
CA VAL A 298 50.56 48.86 14.67
C VAL A 298 51.49 47.79 14.11
N ARG A 299 51.21 46.53 14.45
CA ARG A 299 52.01 45.41 13.95
C ARG A 299 51.19 44.13 13.97
N SER A 300 51.24 43.39 12.86
CA SER A 300 50.62 42.06 12.73
C SER A 300 49.12 42.06 13.04
N GLY A 301 48.38 43.07 12.54
CA GLY A 301 46.92 43.19 12.75
C GLY A 301 46.54 43.65 14.16
N ILE A 302 47.47 44.21 14.92
CA ILE A 302 47.25 44.61 16.31
C ILE A 302 47.69 46.06 16.49
N LEU A 303 46.76 46.90 16.95
CA LEU A 303 47.08 48.19 17.54
C LEU A 303 47.48 47.99 19.00
N LYS A 304 48.71 48.36 19.34
CA LYS A 304 49.16 48.50 20.73
C LYS A 304 49.15 49.98 21.12
N ILE A 305 48.46 50.27 22.22
CA ILE A 305 48.49 51.58 22.88
C ILE A 305 49.44 51.46 24.07
N ILE A 306 50.55 52.18 24.02
CA ILE A 306 51.65 52.09 24.99
C ILE A 306 51.57 53.30 25.91
N THR A 307 51.47 53.08 27.22
CA THR A 307 51.63 54.13 28.23
C THR A 307 53.06 54.12 28.74
N ARG A 308 53.64 55.30 28.93
CA ARG A 308 55.00 55.46 29.48
C ARG A 308 54.94 56.46 30.61
N SER A 309 55.69 56.21 31.69
CA SER A 309 55.97 57.23 32.69
C SER A 309 56.78 58.34 32.02
N GLN A 310 56.42 59.59 32.25
CA GLN A 310 57.26 60.72 31.88
C GLN A 310 58.49 60.83 32.77
#